data_AF-A0A1E3NL28-F1
#
_entry.id   AF-A0A1E3NL28-F1
#
_cell.length_a   1.000
_cell.length_b   1.000
_cell.length_c   1.000
_cell.angle_alpha   90.00
_cell.angle_beta   90.00
_cell.angle_gamma   90.00
#
_symmetry.space_group_name_H-M   'P 1'
#
loop_
_entity.id
_entity.type
_entity.pdbx_description
1 polymer ?
#
loop_
_entity_poly.entity_id
_entity_poly.type
_entity_poly.pdbx_seq_one_letter_code
_entity_poly.pdbx_strand_id
1 'polypeptide(L)'
;CKTDSDLTMTLENGILIDSHKRIGSIVANRQFQFDGPTPQSGAIYANGWSIADGHLVLGDDYIFWQCLSGTFYNLYDESIADQCVPVVLNVIDLVDC
;
A
#
# COMPACT_ATOMS: atom_id res chain seq x y z
N CYS A 1 17.50 4.94 8.86
CA CYS A 1 18.55 4.33 8.04
C CYS A 1 17.87 3.46 7.03
N LYS A 2 17.88 3.91 5.77
CA LYS A 2 17.37 3.14 4.66
C LYS A 2 18.21 1.88 4.45
N THR A 3 17.55 0.75 4.23
CA THR A 3 18.17 -0.52 3.81
C THR A 3 17.60 -0.95 2.45
N ASP A 4 18.32 -1.80 1.72
CA ASP A 4 17.86 -2.29 0.41
C ASP A 4 16.55 -3.11 0.49
N SER A 5 16.19 -3.60 1.68
CA SER A 5 14.93 -4.30 1.94
C SER A 5 13.75 -3.38 2.25
N ASP A 6 13.98 -2.08 2.43
CA ASP A 6 12.92 -1.15 2.81
C ASP A 6 12.06 -0.78 1.59
N LEU A 7 10.75 -0.90 1.76
CA LEU A 7 9.80 -0.44 0.75
C LEU A 7 9.81 1.10 0.72
N THR A 8 10.62 1.65 -0.18
CA THR A 8 10.69 3.09 -0.45
C THR A 8 9.59 3.48 -1.42
N MET A 9 8.80 4.48 -1.06
CA MET A 9 7.70 4.98 -1.88
C MET A 9 7.61 6.51 -1.82
N THR A 10 7.14 7.10 -2.92
CA THR A 10 6.86 8.52 -3.08
C THR A 10 5.36 8.68 -3.23
N LEU A 11 4.77 9.59 -2.46
CA LEU A 11 3.38 9.99 -2.62
C LEU A 11 3.35 11.34 -3.36
N GLU A 12 2.79 11.35 -4.57
CA GLU A 12 2.68 12.56 -5.39
C GLU A 12 1.26 12.67 -5.96
N ASN A 13 0.59 13.81 -5.71
CA ASN A 13 -0.77 14.08 -6.21
C ASN A 13 -1.80 12.96 -5.93
N GLY A 14 -1.66 12.31 -4.77
CA GLY A 14 -2.51 11.20 -4.34
C GLY A 14 -2.19 9.84 -4.97
N ILE A 15 -1.10 9.75 -5.73
CA ILE A 15 -0.60 8.54 -6.35
C ILE A 15 0.63 8.06 -5.58
N LEU A 16 0.61 6.79 -5.17
CA LEU A 16 1.72 6.15 -4.50
C LEU A 16 2.62 5.47 -5.53
N ILE A 17 3.91 5.80 -5.54
CA ILE A 17 4.88 5.30 -6.52
C ILE A 17 6.07 4.70 -5.79
N ASP A 18 6.38 3.42 -6.03
CA ASP A 18 7.55 2.78 -5.41
C ASP A 18 8.88 3.15 -6.09
N SER A 19 10.00 2.71 -5.51
CA SER A 19 11.34 2.90 -6.08
C SER A 19 11.53 2.30 -7.49
N HIS A 20 10.70 1.34 -7.88
CA HIS A 20 10.69 0.71 -9.20
C HIS A 20 9.70 1.36 -10.18
N LYS A 21 9.14 2.54 -9.83
CA LYS A 21 8.14 3.27 -10.61
C LYS A 21 6.83 2.51 -10.82
N ARG A 22 6.50 1.60 -9.91
CA ARG A 22 5.21 0.90 -9.86
C ARG A 22 4.23 1.73 -9.05
N ILE A 23 2.98 1.76 -9.50
CA ILE A 23 1.88 2.47 -8.87
C ILE A 23 1.23 1.56 -7.84
N GLY A 24 1.16 2.04 -6.60
CA GLY A 24 0.41 1.43 -5.53
C GLY A 24 -1.09 1.55 -5.82
N SER A 25 -1.76 0.41 -5.96
CA SER A 25 -3.17 0.35 -6.28
C SER A 25 -3.88 -0.77 -5.52
N ILE A 26 -5.18 -0.58 -5.29
CA ILE A 26 -6.09 -1.62 -4.84
C ILE A 26 -6.70 -2.26 -6.09
N VAL A 27 -6.50 -3.56 -6.28
CA VAL A 27 -7.03 -4.26 -7.46
C VAL A 27 -8.34 -4.98 -7.18
N ALA A 28 -8.95 -5.58 -8.21
CA ALA A 28 -10.30 -6.14 -8.16
C ALA A 28 -10.54 -7.17 -7.04
N ASN A 29 -9.49 -7.84 -6.57
CA ASN A 29 -9.55 -8.78 -5.44
C ASN A 29 -9.28 -8.13 -4.08
N ARG A 30 -9.34 -6.78 -4.00
CA ARG A 30 -9.08 -5.97 -2.79
C ARG A 30 -7.62 -5.89 -2.36
N GLN A 31 -6.72 -6.53 -3.08
CA GLN A 31 -5.31 -6.55 -2.72
C GLN A 31 -4.65 -5.20 -3.00
N PHE A 32 -3.90 -4.71 -2.01
CA PHE A 32 -2.98 -3.61 -2.19
C PHE A 32 -1.68 -4.14 -2.79
N GLN A 33 -1.40 -3.74 -4.04
CA GLN A 33 -0.21 -4.16 -4.77
C GLN A 33 0.40 -3.01 -5.57
N PHE A 34 1.65 -3.21 -5.96
CA PHE A 34 2.41 -2.25 -6.76
C PHE A 34 2.59 -2.82 -8.16
N ASP A 35 1.88 -2.24 -9.13
CA ASP A 35 1.93 -2.61 -10.54
C ASP A 35 2.46 -1.46 -11.39
N GLY A 36 3.17 -1.76 -12.49
CA GLY A 36 3.68 -0.71 -13.35
C GLY A 36 4.03 -1.21 -14.76
N PRO A 37 4.16 -0.30 -15.73
CA PRO A 37 4.09 1.17 -15.62
C PRO A 37 2.66 1.75 -15.62
N THR A 38 1.64 0.91 -15.85
CA THR A 38 0.23 1.27 -15.69
C THR A 38 -0.38 0.41 -14.60
N PRO A 39 -1.35 0.91 -13.82
CA PRO A 39 -2.12 0.06 -12.92
C PRO A 39 -2.73 -1.10 -13.70
N GLN A 40 -2.90 -2.25 -13.04
CA GLN A 40 -3.58 -3.39 -13.67
C GLN A 40 -4.99 -2.98 -14.12
N SER A 41 -5.41 -3.44 -15.30
CA SER A 41 -6.79 -3.25 -15.76
C SER A 41 -7.76 -3.82 -14.73
N GLY A 42 -8.70 -3.00 -14.25
CA GLY A 42 -9.59 -3.35 -13.14
C GLY A 42 -9.08 -2.97 -11.75
N ALA A 43 -8.06 -2.11 -11.64
CA ALA A 43 -7.74 -1.44 -10.39
C ALA A 43 -8.95 -0.62 -9.90
N ILE A 44 -9.35 -0.84 -8.64
CA ILE A 44 -10.44 -0.13 -7.97
C ILE A 44 -9.96 1.27 -7.58
N TYR A 45 -8.75 1.34 -6.99
CA TYR A 45 -8.12 2.59 -6.57
C TYR A 45 -6.67 2.64 -7.05
N ALA A 46 -6.34 3.65 -7.84
CA ALA A 46 -4.96 3.97 -8.25
C ALA A 46 -4.54 5.40 -7.86
N ASN A 47 -5.44 6.13 -7.18
CA ASN A 47 -5.28 7.47 -6.66
C ASN A 47 -6.18 7.59 -5.41
N GLY A 48 -6.05 8.66 -4.64
CA GLY A 48 -6.77 8.90 -3.39
C GLY A 48 -5.93 8.60 -2.16
N TRP A 49 -4.65 8.25 -2.35
CA TRP A 49 -3.72 8.05 -1.25
C TRP A 49 -3.39 9.39 -0.60
N SER A 50 -3.33 9.43 0.72
CA SER A 50 -2.80 10.58 1.45
C SER A 50 -2.11 10.14 2.73
N ILE A 51 -1.48 11.09 3.42
CA ILE A 51 -0.86 10.84 4.72
C ILE A 51 -1.61 11.68 5.75
N ALA A 52 -2.11 11.02 6.79
CA ALA A 52 -2.78 11.65 7.91
C ALA A 52 -2.19 11.10 9.22
N ASP A 53 -1.75 11.99 10.12
CA ASP A 53 -1.14 11.64 11.40
C ASP A 53 0.04 10.64 11.32
N GLY A 54 0.81 10.68 10.22
CA GLY A 54 1.93 9.76 10.00
C GLY A 54 1.51 8.38 9.51
N HIS A 55 0.25 8.20 9.14
CA HIS A 55 -0.29 6.97 8.57
C HIS A 55 -0.65 7.16 7.10
N LEU A 56 -0.41 6.13 6.29
CA LEU A 56 -0.92 6.08 4.92
C LEU A 56 -2.42 5.81 4.99
N VAL A 57 -3.21 6.63 4.30
CA VAL A 57 -4.66 6.51 4.23
C VAL A 57 -5.11 6.51 2.78
N LEU A 58 -6.25 5.87 2.51
CA LEU A 58 -6.90 5.87 1.20
C LEU A 58 -8.27 6.53 1.32
N GLY A 59 -8.40 7.74 0.80
CA GLY A 59 -9.58 8.57 1.10
C GLY A 59 -9.70 8.85 2.60
N ASP A 60 -10.78 8.35 3.21
CA ASP A 60 -11.05 8.46 4.65
C ASP A 60 -10.67 7.20 5.44
N ASP A 61 -10.14 6.17 4.77
CA ASP A 61 -9.85 4.86 5.38
C ASP A 61 -8.41 4.78 5.90
N TYR A 62 -8.29 4.53 7.22
CA TYR A 62 -7.01 4.35 7.94
C TYR A 62 -6.64 2.88 8.14
N ILE A 63 -7.62 1.99 8.04
CA ILE A 63 -7.47 0.57 8.39
C ILE A 63 -7.36 -0.23 7.11
N PHE A 64 -6.22 -0.91 6.98
CA PHE A 64 -5.98 -1.94 5.99
C PHE A 64 -6.07 -3.30 6.66
N TRP A 65 -6.00 -4.36 5.88
CA TRP A 65 -6.09 -5.74 6.36
C TRP A 65 -4.89 -6.53 5.87
N GLN A 66 -4.20 -7.21 6.78
CA GLN A 66 -3.15 -8.16 6.39
C GLN A 66 -3.66 -9.59 6.53
N CYS A 67 -3.45 -10.42 5.52
CA CYS A 67 -3.87 -11.81 5.51
C CYS A 67 -2.66 -12.70 5.20
N LEU A 68 -2.46 -13.74 6.01
CA LEU A 68 -1.41 -14.72 5.77
C LEU A 68 -1.72 -15.54 4.51
N SER A 69 -0.79 -15.53 3.55
CA SER A 69 -0.86 -16.27 2.29
C SER A 69 0.41 -17.11 2.13
N GLY A 70 0.39 -18.33 2.65
CA GLY A 70 1.55 -19.21 2.67
C GLY A 70 2.59 -18.75 3.70
N THR A 71 3.69 -18.15 3.25
CA THR A 71 4.81 -17.70 4.11
C THR A 71 4.91 -16.19 4.25
N PHE A 72 4.04 -15.43 3.59
CA PHE A 72 4.04 -13.97 3.60
C PHE A 72 2.64 -13.41 3.81
N TYR A 73 2.56 -12.15 4.22
CA TYR A 73 1.30 -11.44 4.39
C TYR A 73 1.02 -10.58 3.17
N ASN A 74 -0.21 -10.65 2.67
CA ASN A 74 -0.74 -9.72 1.67
C ASN A 74 -1.54 -8.63 2.38
N LEU A 75 -1.55 -7.42 1.82
CA LEU A 75 -2.33 -6.29 2.31
C LEU A 75 -3.57 -6.08 1.46
N TYR A 76 -4.65 -5.62 2.07
CA TYR A 76 -5.96 -5.40 1.46
C TYR A 76 -6.64 -4.14 1.99
N ASP A 77 -7.53 -3.52 1.22
CA ASP A 77 -8.38 -2.40 1.67
C ASP A 77 -9.54 -2.86 2.57
N GLU A 78 -10.00 -4.10 2.42
CA GLU A 78 -11.05 -4.69 3.26
C GLU A 78 -10.70 -6.11 3.73
N SER A 79 -11.42 -6.60 4.75
CA SER A 79 -11.25 -7.97 5.21
C SER A 79 -11.80 -8.96 4.18
N ILE A 80 -10.92 -9.76 3.58
CA ILE A 80 -11.30 -10.77 2.58
C ILE A 80 -11.51 -12.18 3.18
N ALA A 81 -11.06 -12.42 4.41
CA ALA A 81 -11.14 -13.72 5.07
C ALA A 81 -10.97 -13.61 6.60
N ASP A 82 -11.40 -14.64 7.33
CA ASP A 82 -11.41 -14.62 8.80
C ASP A 82 -10.01 -14.57 9.44
N GLN A 83 -8.98 -15.05 8.72
CA GLN A 83 -7.60 -14.99 9.19
C GLN A 83 -6.96 -13.60 9.03
N CYS A 84 -7.65 -12.65 8.40
CA CYS A 84 -7.13 -11.32 8.18
C CYS A 84 -7.21 -10.49 9.46
N VAL A 85 -6.16 -9.73 9.74
CA VAL A 85 -6.11 -8.84 10.91
C VAL A 85 -5.99 -7.39 10.45
N PRO A 86 -6.66 -6.45 11.14
CA PRO A 86 -6.59 -5.04 10.79
C PRO A 86 -5.19 -4.50 11.10
N VAL A 87 -4.69 -3.64 10.22
CA VAL A 87 -3.39 -2.99 10.32
C VAL A 87 -3.48 -1.53 9.90
N VAL A 88 -2.61 -0.71 10.47
CA VAL A 88 -2.41 0.68 10.06
C VAL A 88 -1.01 0.79 9.47
N LEU A 89 -0.89 1.44 8.33
CA LEU A 89 0.36 1.58 7.61
C LEU A 89 1.07 2.85 8.08
N ASN A 90 2.16 2.71 8.83
CA ASN A 90 2.97 3.84 9.28
C ASN A 90 3.89 4.33 8.17
N VAL A 91 3.93 5.64 7.96
CA VAL A 91 4.86 6.29 7.04
C VAL A 91 5.99 6.90 7.86
N ILE A 92 7.22 6.53 7.50
CA ILE A 92 8.43 7.02 8.12
C ILE A 92 9.35 7.63 7.06
N ASP A 93 10.07 8.68 7.43
CA ASP A 93 11.08 9.27 6.56
C ASP A 93 12.29 8.35 6.47
N LEU A 94 12.57 7.86 5.27
CA LEU A 94 13.76 7.08 4.98
C LEU A 94 14.95 8.02 4.83
N VAL A 95 15.70 8.19 5.91
CA VAL A 95 16.96 8.94 5.91
C VAL A 95 18.12 8.04 5.49
N ASP A 96 18.94 8.55 4.55
CA ASP A 96 20.24 8.00 4.25
C ASP A 96 21.15 8.20 5.46
N CYS A 97 21.72 7.09 5.91
CA CYS A 97 22.81 7.00 6.84
C CYS A 97 23.84 6.07 6.18
#